data_AF-A0A4R6NDK4-F1
#
_entry.id   AF-A0A4R6NDK4-F1
#
_cell.length_a   1.000
_cell.length_b   1.000
_cell.length_c   1.000
_cell.angle_alpha   90.00
_cell.angle_beta   90.00
_cell.angle_gamma   90.00
#
_symmetry.space_group_name_H-M   'P 1'
#
loop_
_entity.id
_entity.type
_entity.pdbx_description
1 polymer ?
#
loop_
_entity_poly.entity_id
_entity_poly.type
_entity_poly.pdbx_seq_one_letter_code
_entity_poly.pdbx_strand_id
1 'polypeptide(L)'
;MFKTVHASALTLLVLAMQSPTAQAVPNSFIQFTDSGGTPFKGESLMLGHEDWSEVDAWSWLVSAESSFIKGGGASVGKSQPGPFRWQQDLDRTYPKLFTFLVQGKHSAKVKFDVTTNTGGSKPEVFFNMEFGEVLYTRLATSGSSGGPLQLNGEFVFKEVSMSYKPMDSKGKLGPAVTAKWNVATNVAGGQSFYEFSGDAMALEGLSQAMALSVPEPQTWLMMLGGLAALRALAQRRRARICA
;
A
#
# COMPACT_ATOMS: atom_id res chain seq x y z
N MET A 1 62.06 -10.60 53.74
CA MET A 1 63.00 -9.86 52.88
C MET A 1 62.35 -9.73 51.51
N PHE A 2 62.03 -8.50 51.13
CA PHE A 2 61.32 -8.09 49.91
C PHE A 2 62.07 -8.46 48.61
N LYS A 3 61.34 -8.87 47.56
CA LYS A 3 61.65 -8.60 46.13
C LYS A 3 60.31 -8.59 45.34
N THR A 4 59.83 -7.39 44.99
CA THR A 4 59.70 -6.82 43.61
C THR A 4 58.78 -7.63 42.67
N VAL A 5 57.54 -7.24 42.33
CA VAL A 5 57.00 -6.05 41.63
C VAL A 5 57.02 -6.15 40.07
N HIS A 6 55.82 -6.00 39.47
CA HIS A 6 55.39 -5.62 38.10
C HIS A 6 55.38 -6.61 36.91
N ALA A 7 54.17 -6.88 36.40
CA ALA A 7 53.73 -6.78 34.98
C ALA A 7 52.19 -6.87 34.97
N SER A 8 51.42 -5.78 35.07
CA SER A 8 51.04 -4.80 34.03
C SER A 8 50.53 -5.38 32.70
N ALA A 9 49.22 -5.19 32.51
CA ALA A 9 48.57 -4.60 31.33
C ALA A 9 47.91 -5.50 30.27
N LEU A 10 46.70 -5.03 29.91
CA LEU A 10 46.00 -5.14 28.63
C LEU A 10 45.18 -6.42 28.37
N THR A 11 43.95 -6.45 28.90
CA THR A 11 42.83 -7.11 28.22
C THR A 11 42.03 -6.04 27.49
N LEU A 12 42.20 -6.03 26.16
CA LEU A 12 41.61 -5.11 25.19
C LEU A 12 40.07 -5.21 25.22
N LEU A 13 39.40 -4.18 25.71
CA LEU A 13 37.95 -4.01 25.56
C LEU A 13 37.67 -3.67 24.09
N VAL A 14 37.25 -4.65 23.30
CA VAL A 14 36.73 -4.44 21.94
C VAL A 14 35.38 -3.74 22.06
N LEU A 15 35.40 -2.42 22.04
CA LEU A 15 34.21 -1.61 21.83
C LEU A 15 33.80 -1.80 20.36
N ALA A 16 32.87 -2.70 20.09
CA ALA A 16 32.25 -2.82 18.78
C ALA A 16 31.56 -1.48 18.48
N MET A 17 32.21 -0.67 17.65
CA MET A 17 31.56 0.43 16.95
C MET A 17 30.46 -0.19 16.07
N GLN A 18 29.26 -0.30 16.62
CA GLN A 18 28.06 -0.37 15.81
C GLN A 18 27.96 0.99 15.13
N SER A 19 28.49 1.09 13.92
CA SER A 19 28.15 2.19 13.03
C SER A 19 26.63 2.21 12.92
N PRO A 20 25.95 3.36 13.06
CA PRO A 20 24.59 3.45 12.60
C PRO A 20 24.65 3.12 11.11
N THR A 21 24.06 1.98 10.72
CA THR A 21 23.78 1.73 9.30
C THR A 21 23.07 2.97 8.80
N ALA A 22 23.65 3.67 7.83
CA ALA A 22 23.04 4.84 7.22
C ALA A 22 21.67 4.39 6.68
N GLN A 23 20.61 4.59 7.46
CA GLN A 23 19.25 4.40 6.97
C GLN A 23 19.08 5.47 5.91
N ALA A 24 18.91 5.02 4.66
CA ALA A 24 18.54 5.90 3.57
C ALA A 24 17.35 6.75 4.01
N VAL A 25 17.44 8.07 3.82
CA VAL A 25 16.35 8.98 4.17
C VAL A 25 15.13 8.55 3.36
N PRO A 26 14.00 8.20 4.02
CA PRO A 26 12.82 7.77 3.30
C PRO A 26 12.23 8.96 2.54
N ASN A 27 11.83 8.73 1.29
CA ASN A 27 11.13 9.73 0.49
C ASN A 27 9.63 9.48 0.60
N SER A 28 8.84 10.55 0.64
CA SER A 28 7.39 10.47 0.75
C SER A 28 6.73 11.06 -0.50
N PHE A 29 5.68 10.41 -0.99
CA PHE A 29 4.96 10.79 -2.20
C PHE A 29 3.46 10.80 -1.95
N ILE A 30 2.75 11.70 -2.61
CA ILE A 30 1.29 11.77 -2.55
C ILE A 30 0.70 11.91 -3.96
N GLN A 31 -0.38 11.17 -4.20
CA GLN A 31 -1.18 11.27 -5.43
C GLN A 31 -2.64 11.46 -5.08
N PHE A 32 -3.24 12.44 -5.73
CA PHE A 32 -4.66 12.77 -5.59
C PHE A 32 -5.40 12.28 -6.83
N THR A 33 -6.61 11.74 -6.66
CA THR A 33 -7.46 11.28 -7.77
C THR A 33 -8.84 11.93 -7.65
N ASP A 34 -9.30 12.58 -8.71
CA ASP A 34 -10.63 13.20 -8.71
C ASP A 34 -11.76 12.17 -8.57
N SER A 35 -12.98 12.68 -8.39
CA SER A 35 -14.18 11.85 -8.33
C SER A 35 -14.48 11.09 -9.62
N GLY A 36 -13.86 11.46 -10.75
CA GLY A 36 -13.96 10.77 -12.03
C GLY A 36 -12.86 9.71 -12.27
N GLY A 37 -11.96 9.50 -11.30
CA GLY A 37 -10.85 8.54 -11.42
C GLY A 37 -9.60 9.08 -12.13
N THR A 38 -9.53 10.37 -12.45
CA THR A 38 -8.36 10.99 -13.10
C THR A 38 -7.35 11.46 -12.04
N PRO A 39 -6.08 11.00 -12.09
CA PRO A 39 -5.06 11.45 -11.17
C PRO A 39 -4.63 12.89 -11.44
N PHE A 40 -4.33 13.63 -10.38
CA PHE A 40 -3.64 14.91 -10.48
C PHE A 40 -2.17 14.62 -10.75
N LYS A 41 -1.63 15.29 -11.78
CA LYS A 41 -0.26 15.12 -12.24
C LYS A 41 0.60 16.14 -11.50
N GLY A 42 1.46 15.65 -10.61
CA GLY A 42 2.54 16.39 -9.97
C GLY A 42 3.78 16.46 -10.86
N GLU A 43 4.95 16.55 -10.22
CA GLU A 43 6.23 16.77 -10.92
C GLU A 43 7.34 15.79 -10.53
N SER A 44 7.06 14.78 -9.69
CA SER A 44 8.08 13.80 -9.33
C SER A 44 8.54 12.99 -10.54
N LEU A 45 9.85 12.78 -10.61
CA LEU A 45 10.53 11.95 -11.62
C LEU A 45 10.99 10.61 -11.04
N MET A 46 10.60 10.29 -9.80
CA MET A 46 11.04 9.07 -9.14
C MET A 46 10.43 7.84 -9.81
N LEU A 47 11.27 6.86 -10.12
CA LEU A 47 10.83 5.59 -10.72
C LEU A 47 9.81 4.89 -9.82
N GLY A 48 8.58 4.72 -10.31
CA GLY A 48 7.45 4.16 -9.56
C GLY A 48 6.54 5.17 -8.88
N HIS A 49 6.87 6.45 -8.91
CA HIS A 49 6.08 7.58 -8.41
C HIS A 49 6.11 8.74 -9.41
N GLU A 50 6.17 8.44 -10.70
CA GLU A 50 6.20 9.45 -11.77
C GLU A 50 4.88 10.24 -11.80
N ASP A 51 4.99 11.56 -11.93
CA ASP A 51 3.89 12.51 -11.84
C ASP A 51 3.15 12.50 -10.48
N TRP A 52 3.77 11.99 -9.41
CA TRP A 52 3.28 12.21 -8.05
C TRP A 52 3.83 13.53 -7.50
N SER A 53 3.27 13.99 -6.39
CA SER A 53 3.82 15.11 -5.63
C SER A 53 4.78 14.58 -4.57
N GLU A 54 5.92 15.25 -4.40
CA GLU A 54 6.90 14.92 -3.35
C GLU A 54 6.48 15.58 -2.04
N VAL A 55 6.57 14.86 -0.93
CA VAL A 55 6.12 15.33 0.39
C VAL A 55 7.31 15.51 1.31
N ASP A 56 7.49 16.73 1.79
CA ASP A 56 8.56 17.13 2.70
C ASP A 56 8.27 16.69 4.14
N ALA A 57 7.02 16.87 4.56
CA ALA A 57 6.57 16.56 5.90
C ALA A 57 5.10 16.17 5.91
N TRP A 58 4.71 15.31 6.84
CA TRP A 58 3.32 14.91 7.02
C TRP A 58 3.04 14.58 8.48
N SER A 59 1.77 14.65 8.85
CA SER A 59 1.29 14.20 10.15
C SER A 59 -0.16 13.77 10.09
N TRP A 60 -0.50 12.79 10.91
CA TRP A 60 -1.86 12.36 11.13
C TRP A 60 -2.02 11.87 12.57
N LEU A 61 -3.19 12.09 13.14
CA LEU A 61 -3.52 11.73 14.51
C LEU A 61 -4.89 11.05 14.51
N VAL A 62 -5.03 10.02 15.34
CA VAL A 62 -6.33 9.47 15.75
C VAL A 62 -6.40 9.58 17.26
N SER A 63 -7.51 10.07 17.79
CA SER A 63 -7.71 10.23 19.23
C SER A 63 -9.02 9.59 19.67
N ALA A 64 -9.10 9.18 20.93
CA ALA A 64 -10.33 8.71 21.56
C ALA A 64 -10.32 9.12 23.03
N GLU A 65 -11.46 9.57 23.54
CA GLU A 65 -11.55 9.97 24.95
C GLU A 65 -11.49 8.74 25.86
N SER A 66 -10.76 8.82 26.98
CA SER A 66 -10.63 7.73 27.94
C SER A 66 -11.25 8.10 29.29
N SER A 67 -11.98 7.15 29.88
CA SER A 67 -12.49 7.21 31.26
C SER A 67 -11.60 6.45 32.26
N PHE A 68 -10.45 5.93 31.82
CA PHE A 68 -9.57 5.03 32.58
C PHE A 68 -9.20 5.54 33.99
N ILE A 69 -9.09 6.86 34.17
CA ILE A 69 -8.73 7.50 35.45
C ILE A 69 -9.92 8.12 36.20
N LYS A 70 -11.14 8.06 35.66
CA LYS A 70 -12.31 8.80 36.17
C LYS A 70 -13.14 8.04 37.23
N GLY A 71 -12.79 6.78 37.53
CA GLY A 71 -13.47 5.94 38.54
C GLY A 71 -14.85 5.42 38.09
N GLY A 72 -15.21 4.19 38.49
CA GLY A 72 -16.50 3.54 38.15
C GLY A 72 -16.46 2.56 36.97
N GLY A 73 -15.36 2.52 36.21
CA GLY A 73 -15.12 1.59 35.10
C GLY A 73 -14.14 2.18 34.09
N ALA A 74 -13.40 1.35 33.37
CA ALA A 74 -12.46 1.79 32.33
C ALA A 74 -13.07 1.58 30.93
N SER A 75 -13.18 2.66 30.15
CA SER A 75 -13.63 2.61 28.76
C SER A 75 -12.89 3.65 27.91
N VAL A 76 -12.85 3.38 26.60
CA VAL A 76 -12.39 4.32 25.57
C VAL A 76 -13.60 4.63 24.68
N GLY A 77 -13.83 5.91 24.42
CA GLY A 77 -14.91 6.41 23.57
C GLY A 77 -14.68 6.12 22.08
N LYS A 78 -15.55 6.66 21.23
CA LYS A 78 -15.41 6.50 19.77
C LYS A 78 -14.15 7.22 19.27
N SER A 79 -13.37 6.52 18.46
CA SER A 79 -12.21 7.10 17.75
C SER A 79 -12.65 8.27 16.87
N GLN A 80 -11.90 9.36 16.95
CA GLN A 80 -12.05 10.57 16.16
C GLN A 80 -10.81 10.70 15.26
N PRO A 81 -10.99 10.80 13.94
CA PRO A 81 -9.88 11.09 13.05
C PRO A 81 -9.48 12.57 13.22
N GLY A 82 -8.19 12.82 13.37
CA GLY A 82 -7.63 14.12 13.02
C GLY A 82 -7.51 14.24 11.49
N PRO A 83 -7.35 15.47 10.97
CA PRO A 83 -7.06 15.66 9.56
C PRO A 83 -5.67 15.11 9.21
N PHE A 84 -5.51 14.70 7.96
CA PHE A 84 -4.19 14.46 7.41
C PHE A 84 -3.58 15.78 6.96
N ARG A 85 -2.34 16.04 7.37
CA ARG A 85 -1.60 17.26 7.02
C ARG A 85 -0.35 16.89 6.26
N TRP A 86 -0.05 17.63 5.21
CA TRP A 86 1.20 17.47 4.46
C TRP A 86 1.78 18.81 4.06
N GLN A 87 3.08 18.79 3.78
CA GLN A 87 3.86 19.88 3.23
C GLN A 87 4.57 19.39 1.97
N GLN A 88 4.59 20.24 0.94
CA GLN A 88 5.29 19.99 -0.32
C GLN A 88 5.75 21.32 -0.93
N ASP A 89 6.72 21.25 -1.83
CA ASP A 89 6.93 22.32 -2.80
C ASP A 89 5.72 22.49 -3.73
N LEU A 90 5.52 23.72 -4.20
CA LEU A 90 4.40 24.03 -5.08
C LEU A 90 4.63 23.42 -6.46
N ASP A 91 3.75 22.49 -6.82
CA ASP A 91 3.81 21.76 -8.10
C ASP A 91 2.51 21.94 -8.91
N ARG A 92 2.40 21.18 -10.00
CA ARG A 92 1.25 21.19 -10.93
C ARG A 92 -0.07 20.73 -10.30
N THR A 93 -0.05 20.10 -9.13
CA THR A 93 -1.28 19.68 -8.45
C THR A 93 -2.03 20.85 -7.81
N TYR A 94 -1.31 21.92 -7.43
CA TYR A 94 -1.88 23.01 -6.64
C TYR A 94 -3.12 23.68 -7.26
N PRO A 95 -3.16 24.07 -8.56
CA PRO A 95 -4.37 24.67 -9.14
C PRO A 95 -5.60 23.75 -9.09
N LYS A 96 -5.40 22.43 -9.23
CA LYS A 96 -6.49 21.45 -9.13
C LYS A 96 -6.97 21.32 -7.68
N LEU A 97 -6.04 21.21 -6.73
CA LEU A 97 -6.35 21.18 -5.30
C LEU A 97 -7.12 22.44 -4.87
N PHE A 98 -6.65 23.62 -5.30
CA PHE A 98 -7.32 24.90 -5.07
C PHE A 98 -8.76 24.87 -5.61
N THR A 99 -8.94 24.46 -6.86
CA THR A 99 -10.27 24.36 -7.49
C THR A 99 -11.20 23.42 -6.70
N PHE A 100 -10.69 22.27 -6.24
CA PHE A 100 -11.48 21.32 -5.47
C PHE A 100 -11.88 21.88 -4.10
N LEU A 101 -10.94 22.54 -3.41
CA LEU A 101 -11.20 23.20 -2.13
C LEU A 101 -12.29 24.27 -2.27
N VAL A 102 -12.15 25.22 -3.20
CA VAL A 102 -13.09 26.34 -3.35
C VAL A 102 -14.46 25.92 -3.87
N GLN A 103 -14.53 24.82 -4.63
CA GLN A 103 -15.79 24.25 -5.12
C GLN A 103 -16.42 23.26 -4.14
N GLY A 104 -15.76 22.93 -3.03
CA GLY A 104 -16.22 21.91 -2.09
C GLY A 104 -16.32 20.51 -2.71
N LYS A 105 -15.50 20.22 -3.73
CA LYS A 105 -15.48 18.90 -4.38
C LYS A 105 -14.55 17.95 -3.64
N HIS A 106 -15.00 16.70 -3.51
CA HIS A 106 -14.17 15.64 -2.95
C HIS A 106 -13.33 14.95 -4.04
N SER A 107 -12.19 14.43 -3.64
CA SER A 107 -11.39 13.47 -4.41
C SER A 107 -11.83 12.05 -4.06
N ALA A 108 -11.93 11.16 -5.04
CA ALA A 108 -12.34 9.78 -4.77
C ALA A 108 -11.29 9.05 -3.92
N LYS A 109 -10.01 9.27 -4.23
CA LYS A 109 -8.89 8.59 -3.59
C LYS A 109 -7.70 9.54 -3.45
N VAL A 110 -6.97 9.42 -2.34
CA VAL A 110 -5.63 9.99 -2.16
C VAL A 110 -4.72 8.89 -1.67
N LYS A 111 -3.60 8.67 -2.36
CA LYS A 111 -2.59 7.68 -1.97
C LYS A 111 -1.35 8.40 -1.45
N PHE A 112 -0.82 7.92 -0.34
CA PHE A 112 0.40 8.42 0.27
C PHE A 112 1.36 7.25 0.48
N ASP A 113 2.56 7.36 -0.09
CA ASP A 113 3.59 6.33 -0.05
C ASP A 113 4.85 6.85 0.60
N VAL A 114 5.48 6.01 1.40
CA VAL A 114 6.83 6.23 1.93
C VAL A 114 7.73 5.11 1.44
N THR A 115 8.80 5.50 0.77
CA THR A 115 9.74 4.58 0.14
C THR A 115 11.03 4.46 0.93
N THR A 116 11.70 3.34 0.73
CA THR A 116 13.07 3.10 1.18
C THR A 116 13.87 2.45 0.06
N ASN A 117 15.18 2.58 0.12
CA ASN A 117 16.06 1.94 -0.84
C ASN A 117 16.57 0.61 -0.27
N THR A 118 16.23 -0.49 -0.91
CA THR A 118 16.62 -1.87 -0.55
C THR A 118 17.81 -2.39 -1.37
N GLY A 119 18.51 -1.51 -2.09
CA GLY A 119 19.64 -1.84 -2.96
C GLY A 119 19.26 -2.10 -4.43
N GLY A 120 17.97 -1.97 -4.78
CA GLY A 120 17.47 -2.01 -6.15
C GLY A 120 17.57 -0.67 -6.87
N SER A 121 17.30 -0.66 -8.18
CA SER A 121 17.20 0.56 -8.99
C SER A 121 15.92 1.37 -8.72
N LYS A 122 14.87 0.70 -8.23
CA LYS A 122 13.58 1.30 -7.88
C LYS A 122 13.42 1.31 -6.35
N PRO A 123 13.09 2.46 -5.73
CA PRO A 123 12.71 2.51 -4.32
C PRO A 123 11.46 1.67 -4.04
N GLU A 124 11.46 0.97 -2.92
CA GLU A 124 10.33 0.12 -2.52
C GLU A 124 9.46 0.81 -1.46
N VAL A 125 8.14 0.72 -1.61
CA VAL A 125 7.17 1.24 -0.64
C VAL A 125 7.12 0.31 0.57
N PHE A 126 7.54 0.82 1.74
CA PHE A 126 7.46 0.10 3.00
C PHE A 126 6.28 0.55 3.86
N PHE A 127 5.79 1.78 3.67
CA PHE A 127 4.60 2.29 4.35
C PHE A 127 3.70 3.01 3.35
N ASN A 128 2.40 2.73 3.41
CA ASN A 128 1.40 3.33 2.54
C ASN A 128 0.13 3.65 3.34
N MET A 129 -0.53 4.73 2.97
CA MET A 129 -1.90 5.05 3.36
C MET A 129 -2.73 5.38 2.12
N GLU A 130 -3.93 4.80 2.01
CA GLU A 130 -4.93 5.22 1.03
C GLU A 130 -6.15 5.80 1.73
N PHE A 131 -6.53 7.02 1.35
CA PHE A 131 -7.69 7.74 1.87
C PHE A 131 -8.79 7.74 0.83
N GLY A 132 -10.02 7.44 1.25
CA GLY A 132 -11.21 7.45 0.40
C GLY A 132 -12.14 8.61 0.75
N GLU A 133 -12.79 9.15 -0.28
CA GLU A 133 -13.77 10.25 -0.15
C GLU A 133 -13.17 11.46 0.57
N VAL A 134 -12.15 12.05 -0.04
CA VAL A 134 -11.29 13.07 0.57
C VAL A 134 -11.81 14.48 0.29
N LEU A 135 -11.96 15.28 1.35
CA LEU A 135 -12.30 16.69 1.28
C LEU A 135 -11.14 17.53 1.81
N TYR A 136 -10.64 18.44 0.98
CA TYR A 136 -9.63 19.41 1.39
C TYR A 136 -10.26 20.43 2.35
N THR A 137 -9.57 20.74 3.44
CA THR A 137 -10.00 21.69 4.46
C THR A 137 -9.10 22.91 4.52
N ARG A 138 -7.85 22.79 4.08
CA ARG A 138 -6.89 23.89 4.05
C ARG A 138 -5.86 23.72 2.93
N LEU A 139 -5.55 24.81 2.26
CA LEU A 139 -4.36 24.96 1.43
C LEU A 139 -3.73 26.30 1.81
N ALA A 140 -2.53 26.26 2.39
CA ALA A 140 -1.80 27.46 2.79
C ALA A 140 -0.47 27.50 2.05
N THR A 141 -0.33 28.48 1.16
CA THR A 141 0.89 28.72 0.42
C THR A 141 1.75 29.78 1.10
N SER A 142 3.06 29.57 1.08
CA SER A 142 4.04 30.51 1.61
C SER A 142 5.25 30.55 0.69
N GLY A 143 5.91 31.68 0.61
CA GLY A 143 7.13 31.85 -0.18
C GLY A 143 7.95 33.02 0.32
N SER A 144 9.23 32.99 0.02
CA SER A 144 10.17 34.08 0.29
C SER A 144 10.89 34.46 -1.00
N SER A 145 11.43 35.69 -1.06
CA SER A 145 12.25 36.09 -2.19
C SER A 145 13.48 35.20 -2.28
N GLY A 146 13.63 34.46 -3.38
CA GLY A 146 14.74 33.54 -3.63
C GLY A 146 14.59 32.14 -3.01
N GLY A 147 13.48 31.82 -2.33
CA GLY A 147 13.18 30.48 -1.82
C GLY A 147 12.11 29.75 -2.65
N PRO A 148 11.95 28.42 -2.49
CA PRO A 148 10.87 27.69 -3.14
C PRO A 148 9.51 28.12 -2.59
N LEU A 149 8.49 28.03 -3.43
CA LEU A 149 7.10 28.19 -2.99
C LEU A 149 6.67 26.90 -2.31
N GLN A 150 6.11 27.03 -1.11
CA GLN A 150 5.75 25.91 -0.25
C GLN A 150 4.23 25.87 -0.07
N LEU A 151 3.68 24.66 -0.04
CA LEU A 151 2.27 24.38 0.13
C LEU A 151 2.07 23.50 1.36
N ASN A 152 1.28 24.00 2.30
CA ASN A 152 0.81 23.26 3.46
C ASN A 152 -0.66 22.89 3.28
N GLY A 153 -0.92 21.61 3.03
CA GLY A 153 -2.25 21.07 2.79
C GLY A 153 -2.85 20.38 4.02
N GLU A 154 -4.18 20.41 4.10
CA GLU A 154 -4.96 19.64 5.06
C GLU A 154 -6.21 19.05 4.38
N PHE A 155 -6.51 17.79 4.69
CA PHE A 155 -7.76 17.16 4.28
C PHE A 155 -8.34 16.24 5.36
N VAL A 156 -9.64 15.98 5.22
CA VAL A 156 -10.41 14.97 5.96
C VAL A 156 -10.94 13.92 4.98
N PHE A 157 -11.33 12.75 5.49
CA PHE A 157 -11.67 11.58 4.67
C PHE A 157 -12.72 10.70 5.36
N LYS A 158 -13.42 9.85 4.60
CA LYS A 158 -14.40 8.90 5.16
C LYS A 158 -13.82 7.50 5.38
N GLU A 159 -12.75 7.16 4.67
CA GLU A 159 -12.09 5.87 4.78
C GLU A 159 -10.58 6.03 4.76
N VAL A 160 -9.89 5.17 5.49
CA VAL A 160 -8.43 5.03 5.42
C VAL A 160 -8.05 3.56 5.45
N SER A 161 -7.14 3.16 4.56
CA SER A 161 -6.39 1.91 4.67
C SER A 161 -4.91 2.23 4.82
N MET A 162 -4.19 1.34 5.50
CA MET A 162 -2.75 1.48 5.68
C MET A 162 -2.07 0.11 5.55
N SER A 163 -0.84 0.15 5.08
CA SER A 163 0.03 -1.01 4.88
C SER A 163 1.43 -0.69 5.40
N TYR A 164 2.00 -1.60 6.18
CA TYR A 164 3.41 -1.53 6.60
C TYR A 164 4.13 -2.84 6.29
N LYS A 165 5.30 -2.75 5.68
CA LYS A 165 6.19 -3.88 5.41
C LYS A 165 7.41 -3.78 6.33
N PRO A 166 7.59 -4.71 7.30
CA PRO A 166 8.76 -4.70 8.15
C PRO A 166 10.00 -5.06 7.32
N MET A 167 11.13 -4.40 7.61
CA MET A 167 12.41 -4.75 7.00
C MET A 167 13.10 -5.83 7.82
N ASP A 168 13.67 -6.84 7.16
CA ASP A 168 14.45 -7.88 7.81
C ASP A 168 15.90 -7.43 8.10
N SER A 169 16.64 -8.25 8.84
CA SER A 169 18.06 -8.01 9.15
C SER A 169 18.99 -7.95 7.91
N LYS A 170 18.49 -8.34 6.74
CA LYS A 170 19.23 -8.34 5.47
C LYS A 170 18.84 -7.15 4.57
N GLY A 171 18.01 -6.23 5.05
CA GLY A 171 17.57 -5.05 4.30
C GLY A 171 16.46 -5.32 3.30
N LYS A 172 15.78 -6.48 3.37
CA LYS A 172 14.65 -6.83 2.50
C LYS A 172 13.32 -6.57 3.18
N LEU A 173 12.32 -6.12 2.43
CA LEU A 173 10.95 -5.98 2.94
C LEU A 173 10.25 -7.34 3.07
N GLY A 174 9.63 -7.55 4.22
CA GLY A 174 8.78 -8.69 4.55
C GLY A 174 7.32 -8.52 4.05
N PRO A 175 6.42 -9.43 4.45
CA PRO A 175 5.01 -9.36 4.06
C PRO A 175 4.32 -8.13 4.66
N ALA A 176 3.37 -7.57 3.92
CA ALA A 176 2.62 -6.39 4.35
C ALA A 176 1.64 -6.73 5.49
N VAL A 177 1.65 -5.90 6.53
CA VAL A 177 0.63 -5.87 7.58
C VAL A 177 -0.33 -4.74 7.26
N THR A 178 -1.63 -5.05 7.18
CA THR A 178 -2.65 -4.10 6.73
C THR A 178 -3.73 -3.84 7.78
N ALA A 179 -4.26 -2.63 7.76
CA ALA A 179 -5.43 -2.23 8.52
C ALA A 179 -6.31 -1.30 7.68
N LYS A 180 -7.63 -1.39 7.84
CA LYS A 180 -8.61 -0.48 7.23
C LYS A 180 -9.55 0.05 8.30
N TRP A 181 -9.95 1.30 8.17
CA TRP A 181 -10.97 1.93 8.99
C TRP A 181 -11.92 2.73 8.11
N ASN A 182 -13.22 2.41 8.20
CA ASN A 182 -14.27 3.27 7.70
C ASN A 182 -14.66 4.23 8.83
N VAL A 183 -14.26 5.49 8.68
CA VAL A 183 -14.50 6.57 9.65
C VAL A 183 -15.99 6.86 9.77
N ALA A 184 -16.72 6.88 8.65
CA ALA A 184 -18.13 7.24 8.61
C ALA A 184 -19.02 6.29 9.43
N THR A 185 -18.69 5.00 9.43
CA THR A 185 -19.38 3.95 10.19
C THR A 185 -18.68 3.59 11.49
N ASN A 186 -17.46 4.10 11.69
CA ASN A 186 -16.55 3.76 12.77
C ASN A 186 -16.31 2.24 12.92
N VAL A 187 -16.10 1.57 11.78
CA VAL A 187 -15.83 0.13 11.71
C VAL A 187 -14.40 -0.10 11.24
N ALA A 188 -13.62 -0.82 12.05
CA ALA A 188 -12.29 -1.27 11.69
C ALA A 188 -12.34 -2.69 11.07
N GLY A 189 -11.52 -2.92 10.05
CA GLY A 189 -11.30 -4.22 9.44
C GLY A 189 -9.81 -4.47 9.30
N GLY A 190 -9.34 -5.62 9.79
CA GLY A 190 -7.99 -6.12 9.56
C GLY A 190 -8.07 -7.41 8.76
N GLN A 191 -7.25 -7.48 7.71
CA GLN A 191 -7.08 -8.60 6.76
C GLN A 191 -8.08 -8.66 5.58
N SER A 192 -7.52 -8.37 4.40
CA SER A 192 -7.97 -8.74 3.04
C SER A 192 -9.30 -8.20 2.50
N PHE A 193 -9.23 -7.02 1.89
CA PHE A 193 -9.83 -6.83 0.57
C PHE A 193 -8.68 -6.52 -0.40
N TYR A 194 -8.26 -7.52 -1.17
CA TYR A 194 -7.52 -7.26 -2.40
C TYR A 194 -8.47 -6.46 -3.30
N GLU A 195 -8.41 -5.13 -3.25
CA GLU A 195 -8.85 -4.33 -4.38
C GLU A 195 -7.82 -4.62 -5.47
N PHE A 196 -8.18 -5.51 -6.39
CA PHE A 196 -7.42 -5.81 -7.59
C PHE A 196 -7.28 -4.49 -8.37
N SER A 197 -6.22 -3.74 -8.11
CA SER A 197 -5.76 -2.64 -8.94
C SER A 197 -5.23 -3.29 -10.21
N GLY A 198 -6.11 -3.50 -11.18
CA GLY A 198 -5.80 -4.24 -12.38
C GLY A 198 -4.69 -3.59 -13.19
N ASP A 199 -3.49 -4.15 -13.10
CA ASP A 199 -2.60 -4.18 -14.25
C ASP A 199 -3.28 -5.07 -15.30
N ALA A 200 -3.65 -4.51 -16.44
CA ALA A 200 -4.34 -5.22 -17.52
C ALA A 200 -3.60 -6.52 -17.93
N MET A 201 -2.28 -6.52 -17.81
CA MET A 201 -1.39 -7.65 -18.08
C MET A 201 -1.56 -8.83 -17.11
N ALA A 202 -1.90 -8.59 -15.84
CA ALA A 202 -2.12 -9.65 -14.84
C ALA A 202 -3.50 -10.33 -15.03
N LEU A 203 -4.47 -9.56 -15.50
CA LEU A 203 -5.80 -10.06 -15.91
C LEU A 203 -5.72 -10.93 -17.17
N GLU A 204 -4.87 -10.56 -18.14
CA GLU A 204 -4.59 -11.39 -19.32
C GLU A 204 -3.87 -12.70 -18.96
N GLY A 205 -2.97 -12.69 -17.98
CA GLY A 205 -2.33 -13.90 -17.48
C GLY A 205 -3.32 -14.88 -16.82
N LEU A 206 -4.30 -14.37 -16.06
CA LEU A 206 -5.36 -15.19 -15.47
C LEU A 206 -6.42 -15.62 -16.49
N SER A 207 -6.77 -14.77 -17.46
CA SER A 207 -7.70 -15.15 -18.53
C SER A 207 -7.11 -16.22 -19.44
N GLN A 208 -5.80 -16.19 -19.70
CA GLN A 208 -5.08 -17.24 -20.44
C GLN A 208 -4.87 -18.51 -19.61
N ALA A 209 -4.65 -18.40 -18.29
CA ALA A 209 -4.57 -19.56 -17.40
C ALA A 209 -5.93 -20.26 -17.23
N MET A 210 -7.06 -19.53 -17.34
CA MET A 210 -8.41 -20.10 -17.34
C MET A 210 -8.88 -20.60 -18.72
N ALA A 211 -8.19 -20.22 -19.81
CA ALA A 211 -8.49 -20.67 -21.16
C ALA A 211 -7.83 -22.00 -21.57
N LEU A 212 -6.93 -22.55 -20.75
CA LEU A 212 -6.23 -23.81 -21.04
C LEU A 212 -6.79 -24.99 -20.23
N SER A 213 -8.01 -25.42 -20.57
CA SER A 213 -8.41 -26.83 -20.41
C SER A 213 -9.67 -27.21 -21.20
N VAL A 214 -10.07 -26.46 -22.23
CA VAL A 214 -11.12 -26.91 -23.15
C VAL A 214 -10.46 -27.75 -24.25
N PRO A 215 -10.66 -29.09 -24.31
CA PRO A 215 -10.12 -29.90 -25.38
C PRO A 215 -10.84 -29.56 -26.69
N GLU A 216 -10.06 -29.41 -27.76
CA GLU A 216 -10.55 -29.06 -29.09
C GLU A 216 -11.70 -29.96 -29.59
N PRO A 217 -12.63 -29.45 -30.42
CA PRO A 217 -13.88 -30.11 -30.80
C PRO A 217 -13.73 -31.51 -31.44
N GLN A 218 -12.56 -31.84 -31.97
CA GLN A 218 -12.27 -33.14 -32.56
C GLN A 218 -12.14 -34.25 -31.50
N THR A 219 -11.72 -33.90 -30.29
CA THR A 219 -11.54 -34.83 -29.15
C THR A 219 -12.90 -35.28 -28.58
N TRP A 220 -13.88 -34.39 -28.59
CA TRP A 220 -15.26 -34.70 -28.19
C TRP A 220 -15.95 -35.64 -29.18
N LEU A 221 -15.73 -35.45 -30.48
CA LEU A 221 -16.21 -36.37 -31.52
C LEU A 221 -15.60 -37.76 -31.39
N MET A 222 -14.32 -37.87 -31.03
CA MET A 222 -13.66 -39.16 -30.80
C MET A 222 -14.21 -39.87 -29.56
N MET A 223 -14.45 -39.16 -28.44
CA MET A 223 -15.05 -39.73 -27.22
C MET A 223 -16.49 -40.20 -27.45
N LEU A 224 -17.31 -39.39 -28.13
CA LEU A 224 -18.70 -39.74 -28.45
C LEU A 224 -18.78 -40.88 -29.48
N GLY A 225 -17.91 -40.87 -30.49
CA GLY A 225 -17.78 -41.96 -31.46
C GLY A 225 -17.39 -43.29 -30.80
N GLY A 226 -16.44 -43.27 -29.86
CA GLY A 226 -16.03 -44.44 -29.09
C GLY A 226 -17.17 -45.03 -28.25
N LEU A 227 -17.96 -44.19 -27.59
CA LEU A 227 -19.13 -44.61 -26.80
C LEU A 227 -20.23 -45.22 -27.68
N ALA A 228 -20.48 -44.68 -28.87
CA ALA A 228 -21.43 -45.25 -29.82
C ALA A 228 -20.99 -46.62 -30.34
N ALA A 229 -19.70 -46.79 -30.66
CA ALA A 229 -19.13 -48.06 -31.11
C ALA A 229 -19.20 -49.15 -30.03
N LEU A 230 -18.93 -48.81 -28.77
CA LEU A 230 -19.08 -49.73 -27.63
C LEU A 230 -20.53 -50.16 -27.43
N ARG A 231 -21.50 -49.25 -27.60
CA ARG A 231 -22.93 -49.57 -27.50
C ARG A 231 -23.38 -50.52 -28.62
N ALA A 232 -22.90 -50.29 -29.84
CA ALA A 232 -23.18 -51.17 -30.99
C ALA A 232 -22.55 -52.57 -30.82
N LEU A 233 -21.32 -52.65 -30.30
CA LEU A 233 -20.66 -53.92 -29.99
C LEU A 233 -21.37 -54.67 -28.85
N ALA A 234 -21.83 -53.97 -27.82
CA ALA A 234 -22.61 -54.56 -26.73
C ALA A 234 -23.96 -55.11 -27.22
N GLN A 235 -24.64 -54.41 -28.13
CA GLN A 235 -25.89 -54.88 -28.73
C GLN A 235 -25.69 -56.13 -29.61
N ARG A 236 -24.61 -56.18 -30.41
CA ARG A 236 -24.27 -57.37 -31.22
C ARG A 236 -23.91 -58.59 -30.38
N ARG A 237 -23.27 -58.40 -29.21
CA ARG A 237 -22.99 -59.50 -28.27
C ARG A 237 -24.26 -60.04 -27.62
N ARG A 238 -25.25 -59.19 -27.32
CA ARG A 238 -26.55 -59.65 -26.79
C ARG A 238 -27.37 -60.41 -27.84
N ALA A 239 -27.33 -60.02 -29.11
CA ALA A 239 -28.05 -60.72 -30.18
C ALA A 239 -27.50 -62.13 -30.49
N ARG A 240 -26.24 -62.43 -30.14
CA ARG A 240 -25.62 -63.76 -30.34
C ARG A 240 -25.86 -64.76 -29.20
N ILE A 241 -26.49 -64.34 -28.10
CA ILE A 241 -26.76 -65.20 -26.94
C ILE A 241 -28.19 -65.79 -26.99
N CYS A 242 -29.05 -65.30 -27.89
CA CYS A 242 -30.44 -65.77 -28.04
C CYS A 242 -30.71 -66.45 -29.40
N ALA A 243 -29.70 -67.08 -30.01
CA ALA A 243 -29.83 -67.91 -31.20
C ALA A 243 -29.19 -69.28 -30.95
#